data_AF-A0A1W9V9J3-F1
#
_entry.id   AF-A0A1W9V9J3-F1
#
_cell.length_a   1.000
_cell.length_b   1.000
_cell.length_c   1.000
_cell.angle_alpha   90.00
_cell.angle_beta   90.00
_cell.angle_gamma   90.00
#
_symmetry.space_group_name_H-M   'P 1'
#
loop_
_entity.id
_entity.type
_entity.pdbx_description
1 polymer ?
#
loop_
_entity_poly.entity_id
_entity_poly.type
_entity_poly.pdbx_seq_one_letter_code
_entity_poly.pdbx_strand_id
1 'polypeptide(L)'
;MARIYNFPTDNVEIDLSQHDTVFKIPLLTENQFMKSRCSEKEKQELLPVFIDLFSLHHSYQDGGIPALEQDLNILRHPFMVEALQMFLNGESPEQTNKKLSRKVQSSRVSGKALLEKMLIQRAVLSMAVGNLPGTTHKLLMDLLDFDDPTCVVDILFEALYQSRPEKSGDIIPFESC
;
A
#
# COMPACT_ATOMS: atom_id res chain seq x y z
N MET A 1 5.82 -15.39 -28.09
CA MET A 1 4.69 -15.94 -27.32
C MET A 1 4.05 -14.80 -26.54
N ALA A 2 2.81 -14.43 -26.86
CA ALA A 2 2.09 -13.40 -26.12
C ALA A 2 1.60 -13.99 -24.79
N ARG A 3 2.12 -13.50 -23.66
CA ARG A 3 1.56 -13.81 -22.34
C ARG A 3 0.23 -13.07 -22.23
N ILE A 4 -0.86 -13.82 -22.12
CA ILE A 4 -2.18 -13.29 -21.76
C ILE A 4 -2.09 -12.94 -20.28
N TYR A 5 -2.04 -11.65 -19.95
CA TYR A 5 -2.11 -11.19 -18.58
C TYR A 5 -3.59 -11.15 -18.21
N ASN A 6 -4.01 -12.03 -17.29
CA ASN A 6 -5.35 -11.98 -16.73
C ASN A 6 -5.44 -10.70 -15.89
N PHE A 7 -6.19 -9.72 -16.37
CA PHE A 7 -6.65 -8.63 -15.53
C PHE A 7 -7.44 -9.23 -14.36
N PRO A 8 -7.24 -8.79 -13.11
CA PRO A 8 -8.18 -9.10 -12.05
C PRO A 8 -9.51 -8.40 -12.39
N THR A 9 -10.40 -9.14 -13.04
CA THR A 9 -11.77 -8.72 -13.39
C THR A 9 -12.74 -8.94 -12.24
N ASP A 10 -12.32 -9.66 -11.22
CA ASP A 10 -13.16 -10.01 -10.11
C ASP A 10 -13.11 -8.89 -9.07
N ASN A 11 -14.28 -8.30 -8.81
CA ASN A 11 -14.47 -7.51 -7.61
C ASN A 11 -13.98 -8.37 -6.43
N VAL A 12 -13.01 -7.88 -5.67
CA VAL A 12 -12.77 -8.42 -4.34
C VAL A 12 -13.98 -8.00 -3.51
N GLU A 13 -15.05 -8.80 -3.56
CA GLU A 13 -16.22 -8.65 -2.71
C GLU A 13 -15.83 -9.09 -1.31
N ILE A 14 -15.44 -8.11 -0.51
CA ILE A 14 -15.40 -8.26 0.95
C ILE A 14 -16.82 -7.91 1.41
N ASP A 15 -17.60 -8.94 1.75
CA ASP A 15 -18.93 -8.79 2.34
C ASP A 15 -18.79 -8.30 3.78
N LEU A 16 -18.95 -6.98 3.95
CA LEU A 16 -19.15 -6.32 5.24
C LEU A 16 -20.59 -5.83 5.28
N SER A 17 -21.50 -6.73 5.63
CA SER A 17 -22.90 -6.38 5.80
C SER A 17 -23.08 -5.36 6.93
N GLN A 18 -23.84 -4.30 6.59
CA GLN A 18 -24.54 -3.31 7.43
C GLN A 18 -23.93 -1.89 7.54
N HIS A 19 -24.53 -0.96 6.76
CA HIS A 19 -24.59 0.52 6.86
C HIS A 19 -23.28 1.34 6.91
N ASP A 20 -23.01 2.38 6.10
CA ASP A 20 -23.64 3.04 4.96
C ASP A 20 -22.46 3.57 4.09
N THR A 21 -22.55 3.44 2.77
CA THR A 21 -21.51 3.89 1.80
C THR A 21 -20.09 3.37 2.08
N VAL A 22 -19.85 2.06 1.91
CA VAL A 22 -18.48 1.52 1.90
C VAL A 22 -17.75 2.07 0.68
N PHE A 23 -16.86 3.03 0.89
CA PHE A 23 -15.98 3.53 -0.16
C PHE A 23 -15.12 2.37 -0.66
N LYS A 24 -15.39 1.90 -1.89
CA LYS A 24 -14.58 0.89 -2.54
C LYS A 24 -13.37 1.56 -3.18
N ILE A 25 -12.18 1.08 -2.83
CA ILE A 25 -10.93 1.54 -3.45
C ILE A 25 -11.01 1.20 -4.96
N PRO A 26 -10.94 2.20 -5.86
CA PRO A 26 -11.11 1.94 -7.28
C PRO A 26 -10.03 1.01 -7.85
N LEU A 27 -10.42 0.20 -8.83
CA LEU A 27 -9.46 -0.54 -9.65
C LEU A 27 -8.68 0.43 -10.54
N LEU A 28 -7.47 0.00 -10.91
CA LEU A 28 -6.69 0.72 -11.89
C LEU A 28 -7.39 0.71 -13.23
N THR A 29 -7.27 1.83 -13.96
CA THR A 29 -7.62 1.82 -15.38
C THR A 29 -6.58 1.01 -16.15
N GLU A 30 -6.99 0.37 -17.25
CA GLU A 30 -6.10 -0.38 -18.14
C GLU A 30 -4.88 0.46 -18.59
N ASN A 31 -5.10 1.74 -18.89
CA ASN A 31 -4.04 2.67 -19.26
C ASN A 31 -3.02 2.90 -18.13
N GLN A 32 -3.47 2.99 -16.87
CA GLN A 32 -2.57 3.11 -15.71
C GLN A 32 -1.78 1.83 -15.48
N PHE A 33 -2.42 0.67 -15.60
CA PHE A 33 -1.74 -0.62 -15.50
C PHE A 33 -0.64 -0.75 -16.56
N MET A 34 -0.96 -0.47 -17.82
CA MET A 34 0.00 -0.56 -18.92
C MET A 34 1.17 0.42 -18.79
N LYS A 35 0.93 1.62 -18.25
CA LYS A 35 1.99 2.62 -18.03
C LYS A 35 2.83 2.39 -16.79
N SER A 36 2.35 1.62 -15.81
CA SER A 36 3.05 1.34 -14.55
C SER A 36 3.92 0.08 -14.62
N ARG A 37 3.86 -0.67 -15.73
CA ARG A 37 4.72 -1.82 -15.95
C ARG A 37 6.19 -1.41 -15.81
N CYS A 38 6.90 -2.15 -14.98
CA CYS A 38 8.31 -2.00 -14.72
C CYS A 38 8.97 -3.37 -14.62
N SER A 39 10.30 -3.39 -14.68
CA SER A 39 11.10 -4.60 -14.52
C SER A 39 11.05 -5.13 -13.10
N GLU A 40 11.33 -6.42 -12.90
CA GLU A 40 11.36 -7.04 -11.58
C GLU A 40 12.35 -6.35 -10.62
N LYS A 41 13.50 -5.92 -11.17
CA LYS A 41 14.48 -5.13 -10.43
C LYS A 41 13.90 -3.80 -9.94
N GLU A 42 13.14 -3.10 -10.78
CA GLU A 42 12.48 -1.84 -10.39
C GLU A 42 11.39 -2.07 -9.34
N LYS A 43 10.68 -3.20 -9.39
CA LYS A 43 9.72 -3.59 -8.34
C LYS A 43 10.42 -3.84 -7.00
N GLN A 44 11.57 -4.52 -7.01
CA GLN A 44 12.38 -4.72 -5.80
C GLN A 44 12.82 -3.39 -5.17
N GLU A 45 13.12 -2.38 -6.00
CA GLU A 45 13.45 -1.04 -5.50
C GLU A 45 12.24 -0.30 -4.87
N LEU A 46 11.02 -0.83 -4.99
CA LEU A 46 9.82 -0.32 -4.32
C LEU A 46 9.57 -0.97 -2.95
N LEU A 47 10.32 -2.03 -2.59
CA LEU A 47 10.18 -2.69 -1.30
C LEU A 47 10.36 -1.75 -0.10
N PRO A 48 11.31 -0.78 -0.09
CA PRO A 48 11.41 0.16 1.02
C PRO A 48 10.13 1.00 1.19
N VAL A 49 9.56 1.47 0.09
CA VAL A 49 8.29 2.23 0.11
C VAL A 49 7.15 1.37 0.62
N PHE A 50 7.14 0.10 0.23
CA PHE A 50 6.16 -0.85 0.73
C PHE A 50 6.27 -1.02 2.25
N ILE A 51 7.48 -1.22 2.77
CA ILE A 51 7.75 -1.38 4.21
C ILE A 51 7.31 -0.13 4.97
N ASP A 52 7.63 1.06 4.45
CA ASP A 52 7.20 2.34 5.04
C ASP A 52 5.66 2.40 5.14
N LEU A 53 4.96 2.09 4.04
CA LEU A 53 3.49 2.10 4.00
C LEU A 53 2.87 1.09 4.97
N PHE A 54 3.47 -0.08 5.09
CA PHE A 54 2.98 -1.11 6.00
C PHE A 54 3.22 -0.74 7.47
N SER A 55 4.38 -0.16 7.78
CA SER A 55 4.72 0.32 9.12
C SER A 55 3.82 1.47 9.56
N LEU A 56 3.55 2.43 8.67
CA LEU A 56 2.59 3.52 8.90
C LEU A 56 1.19 2.99 9.20
N HIS A 57 0.77 1.96 8.47
CA HIS A 57 -0.52 1.33 8.69
C HIS A 57 -0.61 0.64 10.06
N HIS A 58 0.45 -0.01 10.50
CA HIS A 58 0.53 -0.59 11.85
C HIS A 58 0.51 0.48 12.94
N SER A 59 1.35 1.51 12.79
CA SER A 59 1.41 2.65 13.70
C SER A 59 0.03 3.30 13.87
N TYR A 60 -0.69 3.51 12.77
CA TYR A 60 -2.06 4.02 12.78
C TYR A 60 -3.04 3.08 13.49
N GLN A 61 -2.91 1.76 13.35
CA GLN A 61 -3.79 0.81 14.05
C GLN A 61 -3.54 0.77 15.56
N ASP A 62 -2.27 0.78 15.97
CA ASP A 62 -1.89 0.64 17.37
C ASP A 62 -2.08 1.95 18.15
N GLY A 63 -1.78 3.08 17.52
CA GLY A 63 -1.73 4.41 18.16
C GLY A 63 -2.67 5.46 17.58
N GLY A 64 -3.42 5.14 16.53
CA GLY A 64 -4.35 6.07 15.88
C GLY A 64 -3.67 7.24 15.15
N ILE A 65 -4.42 8.31 14.94
CA ILE A 65 -3.96 9.56 14.29
C ILE A 65 -2.68 10.13 14.94
N PRO A 66 -2.55 10.23 16.28
CA PRO A 66 -1.37 10.85 16.89
C PRO A 66 -0.06 10.11 16.60
N ALA A 67 -0.09 8.78 16.49
CA ALA A 67 1.09 8.01 16.13
C ALA A 67 1.52 8.28 14.68
N LEU A 68 0.54 8.33 13.76
CA LEU A 68 0.77 8.63 12.36
C LEU A 68 1.34 10.04 12.13
N GLU A 69 0.95 11.04 12.94
CA GLU A 69 1.51 12.40 12.89
C GLU A 69 2.99 12.45 13.27
N GLN A 70 3.43 11.61 14.22
CA GLN A 70 4.83 11.53 14.61
C GLN A 70 5.69 10.97 13.47
N ASP A 71 5.20 9.90 12.83
CA ASP A 71 5.87 9.25 11.71
C ASP A 71 5.95 10.15 10.48
N LEU A 72 4.94 11.00 10.26
CA LEU A 72 4.89 11.90 9.10
C LEU A 72 6.09 12.85 9.01
N ASN A 73 6.67 13.25 10.14
CA ASN A 73 7.83 14.14 10.18
C ASN A 73 9.13 13.46 9.73
N ILE A 74 9.14 12.12 9.69
CA ILE A 74 10.30 11.29 9.37
C ILE A 74 10.27 10.86 7.90
N LEU A 75 9.09 10.86 7.29
CA LEU A 75 8.88 10.46 5.90
C LEU A 75 9.56 11.42 4.91
N ARG A 76 10.30 10.84 3.97
CA ARG A 76 11.03 11.60 2.93
C ARG A 76 10.26 11.72 1.62
N HIS A 77 9.26 10.88 1.38
CA HIS A 77 8.58 10.80 0.09
C HIS A 77 7.48 11.87 -0.03
N PRO A 78 7.63 12.92 -0.87
CA PRO A 78 6.73 14.07 -0.83
C PRO A 78 5.27 13.74 -1.16
N PHE A 79 5.04 12.81 -2.08
CA PHE A 79 3.69 12.37 -2.44
C PHE A 79 3.04 11.53 -1.33
N MET A 80 3.84 10.81 -0.54
CA MET A 80 3.35 10.04 0.61
C MET A 80 2.94 10.97 1.75
N VAL A 81 3.80 11.94 2.06
CA VAL A 81 3.52 13.00 3.04
C VAL A 81 2.23 13.74 2.66
N GLU A 82 2.12 14.16 1.40
CA GLU A 82 0.91 14.85 0.93
C GLU A 82 -0.35 13.98 1.04
N ALA A 83 -0.27 12.70 0.66
CA ALA A 83 -1.40 11.78 0.73
C ALA A 83 -1.85 11.55 2.19
N LEU A 84 -0.91 11.34 3.11
CA LEU A 84 -1.19 11.19 4.54
C LEU A 84 -1.73 12.46 5.17
N GLN A 85 -1.22 13.64 4.78
CA GLN A 85 -1.75 14.91 5.26
C GLN A 85 -3.22 15.11 4.87
N MET A 86 -3.63 14.73 3.65
CA MET A 86 -5.04 14.77 3.25
C MET A 86 -5.90 13.91 4.20
N PHE A 87 -5.42 12.72 4.52
CA PHE A 87 -6.08 11.82 5.46
C PHE A 87 -6.14 12.40 6.89
N LEU A 88 -5.02 12.90 7.43
CA LEU A 88 -4.94 13.48 8.77
C LEU A 88 -5.79 14.76 8.92
N ASN A 89 -5.95 15.53 7.85
CA ASN A 89 -6.81 16.71 7.83
C ASN A 89 -8.31 16.36 7.82
N GLY A 90 -8.68 15.08 7.89
CA GLY A 90 -10.06 14.62 7.94
C GLY A 90 -10.77 14.65 6.58
N GLU A 91 -10.03 14.63 5.47
CA GLU A 91 -10.65 14.49 4.15
C GLU A 91 -11.28 13.11 3.99
N SER A 92 -12.48 13.06 3.40
CA SER A 92 -13.14 11.77 3.15
C SER A 92 -12.31 10.90 2.18
N PRO A 93 -12.42 9.56 2.25
CA PRO A 93 -11.74 8.66 1.31
C PRO A 93 -12.01 9.01 -0.16
N GLU A 94 -13.23 9.45 -0.50
CA GLU A 94 -13.61 9.89 -1.84
C GLU A 94 -12.84 11.13 -2.29
N GLN A 95 -12.73 12.13 -1.40
CA GLN A 95 -12.04 13.38 -1.69
C GLN A 95 -10.55 13.15 -1.86
N THR A 96 -9.95 12.38 -0.94
CA THR A 96 -8.55 11.95 -0.99
C THR A 96 -8.29 11.20 -2.29
N ASN A 97 -9.11 10.20 -2.64
CA ASN A 97 -8.96 9.44 -3.87
C ASN A 97 -9.06 10.33 -5.12
N LYS A 98 -10.02 11.26 -5.16
CA LYS A 98 -10.21 12.16 -6.30
C LYS A 98 -9.00 13.08 -6.50
N LYS A 99 -8.42 13.62 -5.42
CA LYS A 99 -7.23 14.47 -5.47
C LYS A 99 -5.99 13.67 -5.88
N LEU A 100 -5.74 12.52 -5.26
CA LEU A 100 -4.61 11.67 -5.57
C LEU A 100 -4.70 11.11 -7.00
N SER A 101 -5.87 10.63 -7.42
CA SER A 101 -6.08 10.15 -8.80
C SER A 101 -5.79 11.24 -9.83
N ARG A 102 -6.24 12.48 -9.60
CA ARG A 102 -5.91 13.61 -10.49
C ARG A 102 -4.41 13.88 -10.53
N LYS A 103 -3.71 13.79 -9.41
CA LYS A 103 -2.24 13.96 -9.35
C LYS A 103 -1.51 12.85 -10.09
N VAL A 104 -1.95 11.60 -9.93
CA VAL A 104 -1.40 10.44 -10.66
C VAL A 104 -1.66 10.61 -12.16
N GLN A 105 -2.89 10.94 -12.57
CA GLN A 105 -3.26 11.09 -13.98
C GLN A 105 -2.61 12.30 -14.67
N SER A 106 -2.44 13.41 -13.96
CA SER A 106 -1.77 14.61 -14.49
C SER A 106 -0.24 14.50 -14.46
N SER A 107 0.30 13.54 -13.71
CA SER A 107 1.73 13.29 -13.71
C SER A 107 2.18 12.71 -15.05
N ARG A 108 3.32 13.20 -15.56
CA ARG A 108 3.95 12.67 -16.77
C ARG A 108 4.88 11.49 -16.47
N VAL A 109 4.69 10.82 -15.33
CA VAL A 109 5.54 9.70 -14.91
C VAL A 109 5.00 8.37 -15.42
N SER A 110 5.90 7.40 -15.61
CA SER A 110 5.61 6.03 -16.05
C SER A 110 6.55 5.05 -15.35
N GLY A 111 6.31 3.75 -15.53
CA GLY A 111 7.09 2.67 -14.93
C GLY A 111 7.08 2.75 -13.41
N LYS A 112 8.25 2.55 -12.80
CA LYS A 112 8.47 2.55 -11.35
C LYS A 112 7.84 3.74 -10.62
N ALA A 113 8.10 4.96 -11.09
CA ALA A 113 7.63 6.18 -10.42
C ALA A 113 6.10 6.34 -10.46
N LEU A 114 5.44 5.77 -11.48
CA LEU A 114 3.98 5.72 -11.54
C LEU A 114 3.44 4.64 -10.60
N LEU A 115 4.07 3.47 -10.58
CA LEU A 115 3.73 2.36 -9.70
C LEU A 115 3.86 2.73 -8.21
N GLU A 116 4.94 3.42 -7.84
CA GLU A 116 5.19 3.97 -6.50
C GLU A 116 4.04 4.87 -6.03
N LYS A 117 3.62 5.81 -6.88
CA LYS A 117 2.48 6.69 -6.55
C LYS A 117 1.17 5.93 -6.42
N MET A 118 0.97 4.90 -7.24
CA MET A 118 -0.23 4.05 -7.15
C MET A 118 -0.23 3.21 -5.87
N LEU A 119 0.93 2.67 -5.44
CA LEU A 119 1.09 1.98 -4.15
C LEU A 119 0.71 2.90 -3.00
N ILE A 120 1.30 4.10 -2.95
CA ILE A 120 1.05 5.08 -1.91
C ILE A 120 -0.43 5.46 -1.87
N GLN A 121 -1.02 5.78 -3.02
CA GLN A 121 -2.45 6.11 -3.10
C GLN A 121 -3.31 4.98 -2.51
N ARG A 122 -3.01 3.73 -2.88
CA ARG A 122 -3.82 2.58 -2.46
C ARG A 122 -3.67 2.30 -0.97
N ALA A 123 -2.46 2.39 -0.43
CA ALA A 123 -2.20 2.22 0.99
C ALA A 123 -2.91 3.30 1.84
N VAL A 124 -2.81 4.57 1.45
CA VAL A 124 -3.46 5.67 2.17
C VAL A 124 -4.98 5.56 2.13
N LEU A 125 -5.54 5.19 0.98
CA LEU A 125 -6.99 4.94 0.89
C LEU A 125 -7.43 3.76 1.74
N SER A 126 -6.61 2.71 1.82
CA SER A 126 -6.86 1.55 2.68
C SER A 126 -6.92 1.94 4.16
N MET A 127 -5.98 2.77 4.62
CA MET A 127 -6.02 3.34 5.98
C MET A 127 -7.26 4.20 6.19
N ALA A 128 -7.62 5.04 5.21
CA ALA A 128 -8.76 5.95 5.31
C ALA A 128 -10.12 5.23 5.41
N VAL A 129 -10.24 4.03 4.85
CA VAL A 129 -11.45 3.19 4.98
C VAL A 129 -11.41 2.26 6.19
N GLY A 130 -10.32 2.26 6.97
CA GLY A 130 -10.17 1.41 8.14
C GLY A 130 -9.91 -0.07 7.81
N ASN A 131 -9.32 -0.37 6.65
CA ASN A 131 -8.94 -1.74 6.33
C ASN A 131 -7.87 -2.26 7.30
N LEU A 132 -7.78 -3.58 7.41
CA LEU A 132 -6.69 -4.24 8.15
C LEU A 132 -5.38 -4.19 7.35
N PRO A 133 -4.21 -4.25 8.02
CA PRO A 133 -2.91 -4.19 7.36
C PRO A 133 -2.76 -5.37 6.40
N GLY A 134 -3.27 -6.55 6.77
CA GLY A 134 -3.29 -7.72 5.88
C GLY A 134 -4.06 -7.50 4.57
N THR A 135 -5.14 -6.72 4.60
CA THR A 135 -5.88 -6.33 3.39
C THR A 135 -5.07 -5.34 2.56
N THR A 136 -4.44 -4.35 3.22
CA THR A 136 -3.53 -3.41 2.57
C THR A 136 -2.35 -4.15 1.92
N HIS A 137 -1.76 -5.12 2.60
CA HIS A 137 -0.69 -5.97 2.09
C HIS A 137 -1.12 -6.69 0.81
N LYS A 138 -2.26 -7.39 0.84
CA LYS A 138 -2.78 -8.08 -0.34
C LYS A 138 -2.99 -7.12 -1.51
N LEU A 139 -3.62 -5.97 -1.26
CA LEU A 139 -3.87 -4.95 -2.30
C LEU A 139 -2.58 -4.40 -2.92
N LEU A 140 -1.51 -4.30 -2.14
CA LEU A 140 -0.22 -3.82 -2.62
C LEU A 140 0.57 -4.94 -3.33
N MET A 141 0.47 -6.21 -2.87
CA MET A 141 1.02 -7.38 -3.57
C MET A 141 0.40 -7.53 -4.96
N ASP A 142 -0.93 -7.45 -5.03
CA ASP A 142 -1.69 -7.50 -6.30
C ASP A 142 -1.23 -6.41 -7.28
N LEU A 143 -0.77 -5.27 -6.76
CA LEU A 143 -0.29 -4.15 -7.55
C LEU A 143 1.12 -4.36 -8.10
N LEU A 144 1.97 -5.04 -7.33
CA LEU A 144 3.35 -5.33 -7.71
C LEU A 144 3.45 -6.53 -8.66
N ASP A 145 2.39 -7.34 -8.79
CA ASP A 145 2.38 -8.52 -9.67
C ASP A 145 3.62 -9.39 -9.39
N PHE A 146 3.90 -9.65 -8.11
CA PHE A 146 4.98 -10.55 -7.73
C PHE A 146 4.54 -11.97 -8.03
N ASP A 147 5.27 -12.63 -8.95
CA ASP A 147 5.03 -14.03 -9.32
C ASP A 147 5.26 -14.99 -8.13
N ASP A 148 6.01 -14.56 -7.10
CA ASP A 148 6.31 -15.34 -5.90
C ASP A 148 6.13 -14.51 -4.60
N PRO A 149 5.03 -14.70 -3.85
CA PRO A 149 4.69 -13.88 -2.70
C PRO A 149 5.55 -14.17 -1.44
N THR A 150 6.24 -15.30 -1.35
CA THR A 150 7.06 -15.68 -0.18
C THR A 150 8.22 -14.73 0.06
N CYS A 151 8.92 -14.31 -1.00
CA CYS A 151 10.06 -13.41 -0.87
C CYS A 151 9.68 -12.05 -0.25
N VAL A 152 8.44 -11.58 -0.47
CA VAL A 152 7.97 -10.32 0.11
C VAL A 152 7.43 -10.52 1.52
N VAL A 153 6.82 -11.67 1.80
CA VAL A 153 6.39 -12.06 3.15
C VAL A 153 7.59 -12.13 4.09
N ASP A 154 8.74 -12.67 3.66
CA ASP A 154 9.93 -12.74 4.51
C ASP A 154 10.53 -11.36 4.80
N ILE A 155 10.60 -10.50 3.78
CA ILE A 155 11.09 -9.12 3.91
C ILE A 155 10.18 -8.30 4.84
N LEU A 156 8.86 -8.53 4.75
CA LEU A 156 7.88 -7.87 5.60
C LEU A 156 7.83 -8.43 7.01
N PHE A 157 7.96 -9.75 7.16
CA PHE A 157 8.00 -10.39 8.45
C PHE A 157 9.21 -9.90 9.24
N GLU A 158 10.38 -9.80 8.60
CA GLU A 158 11.57 -9.18 9.17
C GLU A 158 11.35 -7.70 9.53
N ALA A 159 10.82 -6.90 8.61
CA ALA A 159 10.56 -5.48 8.86
C ALA A 159 9.56 -5.27 10.03
N LEU A 160 8.55 -6.13 10.13
CA LEU A 160 7.55 -6.09 11.19
C LEU A 160 8.07 -6.58 12.52
N TYR A 161 8.86 -7.65 12.51
CA TYR A 161 9.48 -8.20 13.71
C TYR A 161 10.44 -7.18 14.33
N GLN A 162 11.19 -6.45 13.51
CA GLN A 162 12.09 -5.38 13.94
C GLN A 162 11.36 -4.11 14.41
N SER A 163 10.14 -3.85 13.91
CA SER A 163 9.33 -2.70 14.34
C SER A 163 8.57 -2.92 15.67
N ARG A 164 8.49 -4.17 16.16
CA ARG A 164 7.90 -4.44 17.47
C ARG A 164 8.92 -4.16 18.58
N PRO A 165 8.63 -3.26 19.55
CA PRO A 165 9.44 -3.18 20.75
C PRO A 165 9.30 -4.52 21.49
N GLU A 166 10.43 -5.17 21.73
CA GLU A 166 10.53 -6.47 22.38
C GLU A 166 9.60 -6.58 23.60
N LYS A 167 8.62 -7.49 23.53
CA LYS A 167 8.27 -8.25 24.73
C LYS A 167 9.08 -9.52 24.68
N SER A 168 10.15 -9.51 25.47
CA SER A 168 10.98 -10.67 25.80
C SER A 168 10.17 -11.96 25.92
N GLY A 169 10.55 -12.99 25.18
CA GLY A 169 10.02 -14.34 25.34
C GLY A 169 10.13 -15.19 24.09
N ASP A 170 11.23 -15.95 24.03
CA ASP A 170 11.45 -17.16 23.21
C ASP A 170 11.59 -16.99 21.70
N ILE A 171 12.86 -16.85 21.29
CA ILE A 171 13.35 -17.00 19.92
C ILE A 171 13.36 -18.50 19.59
N ILE A 172 12.53 -18.94 18.64
CA ILE A 172 12.75 -20.19 17.90
C ILE A 172 13.41 -19.80 16.57
N PRO A 173 14.61 -20.31 16.24
CA PRO A 173 15.28 -19.97 14.99
C PRO A 173 14.51 -20.60 13.81
N PHE A 174 14.22 -19.79 12.79
CA PHE A 174 13.59 -20.25 11.56
C PHE A 174 14.67 -20.49 10.49
N GLU A 175 14.72 -21.70 9.95
CA GLU A 175 15.60 -22.08 8.83
C GLU A 175 15.01 -21.59 7.51
N SER A 176 15.91 -21.14 6.61
CA SER A 176 15.63 -20.44 5.36
C SER A 176 14.85 -21.25 4.31
N CYS A 177 13.91 -20.59 3.62
CA CYS A 177 13.64 -20.72 2.18
C CYS A 177 12.76 -19.54 1.72
#